data_AF-A0A7V9ZRR0-F1
#
_entry.id   AF-A0A7V9ZRR0-F1
#
_cell.length_a   1.000
_cell.length_b   1.000
_cell.length_c   1.000
_cell.angle_alpha   90.00
_cell.angle_beta   90.00
_cell.angle_gamma   90.00
#
_symmetry.space_group_name_H-M   'P 1'
#
loop_
_entity.id
_entity.type
_entity.pdbx_description
1 polymer ?
#
loop_
_entity_poly.entity_id
_entity_poly.type
_entity_poly.pdbx_seq_one_letter_code
_entity_poly.pdbx_strand_id
1 'polypeptide(L)'
;MHDEIEKTEKPEKTENPNLPESAAPTENDARLILLYEIGRILASAETMNAAAPQILEAICRSLHFQLGELWCLGKNENVLRCENDWHFPSPDVEKFLAESRRFEFAKGEGLPGQVWEKGEPVLIKNYAAANFPRQPLAIESELRGAFAFPILLGKKTLGVFNFFSREILQPDELLLQMFVAVSNHVGQFIKREKIESNLRE
;
A
#
# COMPACT_ATOMS: atom_id res chain seq x y z
N MET A 1 71.51 31.39 -31.23
CA MET A 1 71.14 31.33 -29.80
C MET A 1 69.63 31.20 -29.72
N HIS A 2 69.11 29.99 -29.97
CA HIS A 2 67.72 29.53 -29.82
C HIS A 2 67.89 28.03 -29.45
N ASP A 3 67.90 27.71 -28.17
CA ASP A 3 66.76 27.31 -27.33
C ASP A 3 66.46 25.81 -27.44
N GLU A 4 66.85 25.12 -26.37
CA GLU A 4 66.38 23.81 -25.93
C GLU A 4 64.85 23.83 -25.73
N ILE A 5 64.20 22.68 -25.89
CA ILE A 5 63.47 21.98 -24.82
C ILE A 5 62.66 20.85 -25.45
N GLU A 6 63.15 19.65 -25.17
CA GLU A 6 62.51 18.35 -25.26
C GLU A 6 61.19 18.38 -24.46
N LYS A 7 60.03 18.39 -25.14
CA LYS A 7 58.73 18.21 -24.48
C LYS A 7 58.39 16.74 -24.40
N THR A 8 58.55 16.24 -23.19
CA THR A 8 58.09 14.98 -22.65
C THR A 8 56.60 14.72 -22.94
N GLU A 9 56.32 13.59 -23.60
CA GLU A 9 54.98 12.99 -23.67
C GLU A 9 54.52 12.63 -22.25
N LYS A 10 53.41 13.22 -21.79
CA LYS A 10 52.63 12.70 -20.67
C LYS A 10 51.64 11.67 -21.22
N PRO A 11 51.47 10.49 -20.57
CA PRO A 11 50.40 9.59 -20.95
C PRO A 11 49.06 10.24 -20.60
N GLU A 12 48.21 10.44 -21.60
CA GLU A 12 46.80 10.74 -21.43
C GLU A 12 46.17 9.64 -20.58
N LYS A 13 45.75 10.00 -19.36
CA LYS A 13 44.79 9.21 -18.60
C LYS A 13 43.51 9.22 -19.42
N THR A 14 43.22 8.12 -20.11
CA THR A 14 41.87 7.80 -20.57
C THR A 14 40.97 7.65 -19.36
N GLU A 15 40.39 8.76 -18.89
CA GLU A 15 39.19 8.76 -18.06
C GLU A 15 38.08 8.12 -18.90
N ASN A 16 37.70 6.91 -18.51
CA ASN A 16 36.60 6.16 -19.12
C ASN A 16 35.28 6.80 -18.67
N PRO A 17 34.51 7.51 -19.52
CA PRO A 17 33.38 8.32 -19.11
C PRO A 17 32.08 7.51 -18.96
N ASN A 18 32.15 6.19 -18.84
CA ASN A 18 31.01 5.28 -18.94
C ASN A 18 30.85 4.34 -17.74
N LEU A 19 31.05 4.86 -16.52
CA LEU A 19 30.44 4.28 -15.33
C LEU A 19 28.99 4.80 -15.28
N PRO A 20 27.96 3.96 -15.46
CA PRO A 20 26.59 4.41 -15.28
C PRO A 20 26.42 4.84 -13.82
N GLU A 21 26.15 6.12 -13.66
CA GLU A 21 25.61 6.73 -12.45
C GLU A 21 24.43 5.87 -11.98
N SER A 22 24.41 5.50 -10.70
CA SER A 22 23.37 4.71 -10.05
C SER A 22 22.00 5.35 -10.27
N ALA A 23 21.34 5.01 -11.39
CA ALA A 23 20.03 5.53 -11.72
C ALA A 23 19.05 5.05 -10.64
N ALA A 24 18.40 6.00 -9.96
CA ALA A 24 17.33 5.69 -9.03
C ALA A 24 16.29 4.80 -9.73
N PRO A 25 15.70 3.81 -9.03
CA PRO A 25 14.70 2.92 -9.63
C PRO A 25 13.61 3.72 -10.33
N THR A 26 13.22 3.31 -11.53
CA THR A 26 12.07 3.94 -12.20
C THR A 26 10.80 3.66 -11.40
N GLU A 27 9.74 4.44 -11.65
CA GLU A 27 8.46 4.22 -10.96
C GLU A 27 7.88 2.82 -11.22
N ASN A 28 8.17 2.24 -12.39
CA ASN A 28 7.82 0.85 -12.70
C ASN A 28 8.66 -0.16 -11.91
N ASP A 29 9.94 0.10 -11.71
CA ASP A 29 10.80 -0.75 -10.87
C ASP A 29 10.32 -0.74 -9.42
N ALA A 30 9.97 0.44 -8.89
CA ALA A 30 9.43 0.58 -7.54
C ALA A 30 8.13 -0.23 -7.33
N ARG A 31 7.25 -0.24 -8.34
CA ARG A 31 6.01 -1.04 -8.32
C ARG A 31 6.29 -2.54 -8.36
N LEU A 32 7.22 -2.98 -9.20
CA LEU A 32 7.63 -4.38 -9.27
C LEU A 32 8.26 -4.86 -7.96
N ILE A 33 9.08 -4.01 -7.32
CA ILE A 33 9.66 -4.28 -6.01
C ILE A 33 8.57 -4.47 -4.97
N LEU A 34 7.57 -3.57 -4.92
CA LEU A 34 6.45 -3.70 -3.98
C LEU A 34 5.62 -4.97 -4.22
N LEU A 35 5.31 -5.30 -5.47
CA LEU A 35 4.60 -6.54 -5.82
C LEU A 35 5.39 -7.79 -5.39
N TYR A 36 6.70 -7.79 -5.62
CA TYR A 36 7.58 -8.88 -5.21
C TYR A 36 7.64 -9.01 -3.68
N GLU A 37 7.73 -7.89 -2.96
CA GLU A 37 7.71 -7.87 -1.50
C GLU A 37 6.40 -8.42 -0.92
N ILE A 38 5.25 -7.99 -1.44
CA ILE A 38 3.95 -8.52 -1.04
C ILE A 38 3.88 -10.03 -1.31
N GLY A 39 4.32 -10.48 -2.49
CA GLY A 39 4.37 -11.91 -2.82
C GLY A 39 5.25 -12.70 -1.85
N ARG A 40 6.41 -12.16 -1.46
CA ARG A 40 7.32 -12.78 -0.49
C ARG A 40 6.68 -12.91 0.89
N ILE A 41 6.00 -11.86 1.36
CA ILE A 41 5.27 -11.87 2.63
C ILE A 41 4.19 -12.95 2.61
N LEU A 42 3.36 -12.99 1.57
CA LEU A 42 2.29 -14.00 1.40
C LEU A 42 2.83 -15.43 1.21
N ALA A 43 4.03 -15.60 0.68
CA ALA A 43 4.67 -16.91 0.57
C ALA A 43 5.18 -17.44 1.91
N SER A 44 5.56 -16.53 2.82
CA SER A 44 6.23 -16.88 4.08
C SER A 44 5.26 -16.91 5.27
N ALA A 45 4.14 -16.20 5.18
CA ALA A 45 3.16 -16.13 6.25
C ALA A 45 2.21 -17.34 6.26
N GLU A 46 1.89 -17.83 7.45
CA GLU A 46 0.89 -18.89 7.64
C GLU A 46 -0.55 -18.36 7.67
N THR A 47 -0.75 -17.11 8.10
CA THR A 47 -2.09 -16.52 8.27
C THR A 47 -2.15 -15.09 7.76
N MET A 48 -3.35 -14.63 7.40
CA MET A 48 -3.58 -13.25 6.98
C MET A 48 -3.26 -12.28 8.12
N ASN A 49 -3.55 -12.67 9.37
CA ASN A 49 -3.23 -11.86 10.55
C ASN A 49 -1.72 -11.65 10.74
N ALA A 50 -0.89 -12.60 10.32
CA ALA A 50 0.58 -12.45 10.34
C ALA A 50 1.10 -11.66 9.13
N ALA A 51 0.46 -11.80 7.97
CA ALA A 51 0.86 -11.13 6.73
C ALA A 51 0.43 -9.65 6.68
N ALA A 52 -0.75 -9.33 7.21
CA ALA A 52 -1.39 -8.04 7.02
C ALA A 52 -0.55 -6.85 7.51
N PRO A 53 0.03 -6.85 8.73
CA PRO A 53 0.83 -5.72 9.21
C PRO A 53 2.05 -5.45 8.31
N GLN A 54 2.67 -6.51 7.79
CA GLN A 54 3.83 -6.42 6.90
C GLN A 54 3.45 -5.86 5.53
N ILE A 55 2.30 -6.26 4.98
CA ILE A 55 1.78 -5.72 3.70
C ILE A 55 1.41 -4.25 3.86
N LEU A 56 0.72 -3.91 4.96
CA LEU A 56 0.36 -2.53 5.27
C LEU A 56 1.61 -1.66 5.38
N GLU A 57 2.64 -2.12 6.10
CA GLU A 57 3.93 -1.45 6.23
C GLU A 57 4.61 -1.25 4.87
N ALA A 58 4.74 -2.31 4.07
CA ALA A 58 5.39 -2.25 2.77
C ALA A 58 4.71 -1.20 1.86
N ILE A 59 3.38 -1.24 1.76
CA ILE A 59 2.61 -0.28 0.96
C ILE A 59 2.76 1.14 1.51
N CYS A 60 2.66 1.34 2.83
CA CYS A 60 2.79 2.66 3.42
C CYS A 60 4.17 3.27 3.19
N ARG A 61 5.24 2.48 3.31
CA ARG A 61 6.60 2.94 3.07
C ARG A 61 6.86 3.24 1.60
N SER A 62 6.44 2.35 0.70
CA SER A 62 6.69 2.50 -0.74
C SER A 62 5.89 3.64 -1.38
N LEU A 63 4.68 3.92 -0.89
CA LEU A 63 3.77 4.91 -1.48
C LEU A 63 3.53 6.13 -0.58
N HIS A 64 4.30 6.25 0.50
CA HIS A 64 4.27 7.37 1.43
C HIS A 64 2.91 7.63 2.10
N PHE A 65 2.11 6.57 2.31
CA PHE A 65 0.92 6.65 3.15
C PHE A 65 1.32 6.73 4.62
N GLN A 66 0.60 7.52 5.41
CA GLN A 66 0.88 7.67 6.85
C GLN A 66 0.38 6.48 7.65
N LEU A 67 -0.70 5.85 7.20
CA LEU A 67 -1.28 4.67 7.82
C LEU A 67 -2.02 3.79 6.80
N GLY A 68 -2.17 2.53 7.16
CA GLY A 68 -2.97 1.55 6.47
C GLY A 68 -3.77 0.70 7.45
N GLU A 69 -4.96 0.28 7.02
CA GLU A 69 -5.89 -0.55 7.78
C GLU A 69 -6.34 -1.72 6.90
N LEU A 70 -6.51 -2.89 7.52
CA LEU A 70 -7.19 -4.03 6.95
C LEU A 70 -8.56 -4.19 7.60
N TRP A 71 -9.59 -4.11 6.77
CA TRP A 71 -10.98 -4.31 7.14
C TRP A 71 -11.47 -5.64 6.59
N CYS A 72 -11.98 -6.54 7.44
CA CYS A 72 -12.46 -7.85 7.01
C CYS A 72 -13.94 -8.03 7.31
N LEU A 73 -14.60 -8.86 6.52
CA LEU A 73 -15.96 -9.32 6.83
C LEU A 73 -15.90 -10.35 7.96
N GLY A 74 -16.66 -10.09 9.02
CA GLY A 74 -16.84 -11.08 10.10
C GLY A 74 -17.67 -12.29 9.64
N LYS A 75 -17.86 -13.26 10.55
CA LYS A 75 -18.59 -14.53 10.25
C LYS A 75 -20.00 -14.34 9.68
N ASN A 76 -20.68 -13.26 10.05
CA ASN A 76 -22.04 -12.96 9.60
C ASN A 76 -22.09 -12.14 8.29
N GLU A 77 -20.92 -11.79 7.71
CA GLU A 77 -20.76 -11.06 6.43
C GLU A 77 -21.59 -9.77 6.26
N ASN A 78 -22.03 -9.15 7.36
CA ASN A 78 -22.92 -7.98 7.31
C ASN A 78 -22.18 -6.64 7.43
N VAL A 79 -21.00 -6.65 8.06
CA VAL A 79 -20.21 -5.44 8.33
C VAL A 79 -18.73 -5.74 8.20
N LEU A 80 -17.98 -4.73 7.79
CA LEU A 80 -16.52 -4.70 7.85
C LEU A 80 -16.07 -4.25 9.24
N ARG A 81 -15.06 -4.93 9.79
CA ARG A 81 -14.38 -4.58 11.05
C ARG A 81 -12.89 -4.45 10.82
N CYS A 82 -12.25 -3.54 11.54
CA CYS A 82 -10.80 -3.37 11.48
C CYS A 82 -10.15 -4.57 12.18
N GLU A 83 -9.41 -5.38 11.43
CA GLU A 83 -8.69 -6.53 11.98
C GLU A 83 -7.23 -6.17 12.26
N ASN A 84 -6.60 -5.38 11.39
CA ASN A 84 -5.18 -5.04 11.49
C ASN A 84 -4.96 -3.60 11.03
N ASP A 85 -3.91 -2.97 11.53
CA ASP A 85 -3.46 -1.66 11.08
C ASP A 85 -1.93 -1.54 11.20
N TRP A 86 -1.38 -0.57 10.48
CA TRP A 86 0.01 -0.15 10.59
C TRP A 86 0.09 1.36 10.34
N HIS A 87 1.00 2.04 11.03
CA HIS A 87 1.24 3.46 10.81
C HIS A 87 2.67 3.86 11.14
N PHE A 88 3.09 5.01 10.61
CA PHE A 88 4.28 5.70 11.11
C PHE A 88 4.01 6.28 12.51
N PRO A 89 5.01 6.30 13.42
CA PRO A 89 4.84 6.90 14.74
C PRO A 89 4.34 8.34 14.67
N SER A 90 3.14 8.59 15.19
CA SER A 90 2.50 9.90 15.19
C SER A 90 1.32 9.90 16.18
N PRO A 91 1.33 10.77 17.21
CA PRO A 91 0.27 10.81 18.22
C PRO A 91 -1.13 11.04 17.63
N ASP A 92 -1.24 11.84 16.58
CA ASP A 92 -2.52 12.16 15.96
C ASP A 92 -3.06 10.99 15.13
N VAL A 93 -2.17 10.22 14.51
CA VAL A 93 -2.53 8.98 13.79
C VAL A 93 -2.92 7.87 14.76
N GLU A 94 -2.23 7.76 15.90
CA GLU A 94 -2.57 6.79 16.95
C GLU A 94 -3.98 7.02 17.51
N LYS A 95 -4.34 8.29 17.77
CA LYS A 95 -5.71 8.68 18.16
C LYS A 95 -6.73 8.32 17.10
N PHE A 96 -6.44 8.62 15.83
CA PHE A 96 -7.31 8.27 14.71
C PHE A 96 -7.58 6.77 14.67
N LEU A 97 -6.53 5.94 14.75
CA LEU A 97 -6.65 4.48 14.71
C LEU A 97 -7.41 3.92 15.91
N ALA A 98 -7.16 4.45 17.11
CA ALA A 98 -7.86 4.03 18.32
C ALA A 98 -9.39 4.20 18.19
N GLU A 99 -9.85 5.32 17.63
CA GLU A 99 -11.27 5.54 17.35
C GLU A 99 -11.73 4.77 16.12
N SER A 100 -10.92 4.71 15.07
CA SER A 100 -11.21 4.00 13.82
C SER A 100 -11.58 2.54 14.06
N ARG A 101 -10.85 1.83 14.92
CA ARG A 101 -11.09 0.42 15.27
C ARG A 101 -12.50 0.15 15.84
N ARG A 102 -13.20 1.18 16.33
CA ARG A 102 -14.55 1.07 16.90
C ARG A 102 -15.65 1.17 15.85
N PHE A 103 -15.32 1.57 14.63
CA PHE A 103 -16.29 1.67 13.54
C PHE A 103 -16.59 0.29 12.95
N GLU A 104 -17.81 0.19 12.45
CA GLU A 104 -18.27 -0.89 11.58
C GLU A 104 -18.79 -0.24 10.31
N PHE A 105 -18.52 -0.84 9.15
CA PHE A 105 -19.03 -0.33 7.87
C PHE A 105 -19.95 -1.34 7.22
N ALA A 106 -21.20 -0.93 6.98
CA ALA A 106 -22.09 -1.66 6.09
C ALA A 106 -21.65 -1.49 4.63
N LYS A 107 -22.19 -2.32 3.74
CA LYS A 107 -21.95 -2.20 2.30
C LYS A 107 -22.42 -0.83 1.80
N GLY A 108 -21.59 -0.13 1.03
CA GLY A 108 -21.82 1.24 0.55
C GLY A 108 -21.49 2.35 1.56
N GLU A 109 -21.24 2.02 2.84
CA GLU A 109 -20.99 3.01 3.89
C GLU A 109 -19.50 3.33 4.07
N GLY A 110 -19.17 4.62 4.09
CA GLY A 110 -17.77 5.02 4.24
C GLY A 110 -16.91 4.60 3.03
N LEU A 111 -15.61 4.88 3.10
CA LEU A 111 -14.68 4.41 2.07
C LEU A 111 -14.62 2.86 2.02
N PRO A 112 -14.48 2.12 3.14
CA PRO A 112 -14.40 0.66 3.08
C PRO A 112 -15.68 0.02 2.53
N GLY A 113 -16.86 0.51 2.92
CA GLY A 113 -18.14 -0.02 2.43
C GLY A 113 -18.36 0.26 0.94
N GLN A 114 -17.92 1.41 0.42
CA GLN A 114 -17.99 1.70 -1.02
C GLN A 114 -17.12 0.75 -1.84
N VAL A 115 -15.91 0.45 -1.37
CA VAL A 115 -15.02 -0.53 -2.01
C VAL A 115 -15.65 -1.92 -1.97
N TRP A 116 -16.27 -2.29 -0.83
CA TRP A 116 -17.02 -3.53 -0.73
C TRP A 116 -18.21 -3.57 -1.71
N GLU A 117 -18.92 -2.45 -1.89
CA GLU A 117 -20.04 -2.36 -2.82
C GLU A 117 -19.62 -2.55 -4.27
N LYS A 118 -18.58 -1.84 -4.69
CA LYS A 118 -18.14 -1.82 -6.08
C LYS A 118 -17.24 -2.99 -6.46
N GLY A 119 -16.47 -3.52 -5.51
CA GLY A 119 -15.45 -4.54 -5.79
C GLY A 119 -14.27 -4.01 -6.60
N GLU A 120 -13.98 -2.71 -6.51
CA GLU A 120 -12.90 -2.04 -7.24
C GLU A 120 -12.19 -0.99 -6.35
N PRO A 121 -10.95 -0.57 -6.68
CA PRO A 121 -10.27 0.49 -5.94
C PRO A 121 -11.04 1.82 -5.96
N VAL A 122 -11.07 2.51 -4.82
CA VAL A 122 -11.71 3.83 -4.66
C VAL A 122 -10.71 4.82 -4.09
N LEU A 123 -10.70 6.03 -4.68
CA LEU A 123 -9.86 7.13 -4.27
C LEU A 123 -10.69 8.32 -3.79
N ILE A 124 -10.30 8.88 -2.66
CA ILE A 124 -10.77 10.16 -2.17
C ILE A 124 -9.61 11.16 -2.26
N LYS A 125 -9.68 12.06 -3.25
CA LYS A 125 -8.64 13.08 -3.49
C LYS A 125 -8.56 14.12 -2.37
N ASN A 126 -9.70 14.46 -1.77
CA ASN A 126 -9.78 15.39 -0.64
C ASN A 126 -10.78 14.87 0.40
N TYR A 127 -10.26 14.32 1.48
CA TYR A 127 -11.04 13.73 2.56
C TYR A 127 -11.89 14.78 3.30
N ALA A 128 -11.40 16.02 3.40
CA ALA A 128 -12.14 17.13 4.01
C ALA A 128 -13.36 17.57 3.18
N ALA A 129 -13.44 17.19 1.91
CA ALA A 129 -14.61 17.46 1.05
C ALA A 129 -15.60 16.28 1.01
N ALA A 130 -15.27 15.16 1.64
CA ALA A 130 -16.01 13.91 1.45
C ALA A 130 -16.82 13.52 2.69
N ASN A 131 -18.12 13.27 2.51
CA ASN A 131 -19.05 13.02 3.61
C ASN A 131 -18.97 11.57 4.11
N PHE A 132 -18.03 11.29 5.03
CA PHE A 132 -17.79 9.97 5.58
C PHE A 132 -17.82 9.95 7.11
N PRO A 133 -18.22 8.83 7.75
CA PRO A 133 -18.35 8.75 9.21
C PRO A 133 -17.10 9.14 9.99
N ARG A 134 -15.90 8.90 9.42
CA ARG A 134 -14.60 9.20 10.03
C ARG A 134 -14.00 10.56 9.61
N GLN A 135 -14.74 11.41 8.90
CA GLN A 135 -14.23 12.69 8.39
C GLN A 135 -13.65 13.60 9.48
N PRO A 136 -14.34 13.87 10.60
CA PRO A 136 -13.82 14.78 11.62
C PRO A 136 -12.47 14.31 12.19
N LEU A 137 -12.37 13.00 12.50
CA LEU A 137 -11.15 12.38 13.03
C LEU A 137 -9.98 12.51 12.05
N ALA A 138 -10.23 12.30 10.75
CA ALA A 138 -9.19 12.41 9.74
C ALA A 138 -8.68 13.85 9.57
N ILE A 139 -9.57 14.84 9.67
CA ILE A 139 -9.20 16.27 9.62
C ILE A 139 -8.32 16.63 10.82
N GLU A 140 -8.69 16.19 12.03
CA GLU A 140 -7.90 16.41 13.25
C GLU A 140 -6.50 15.79 13.16
N SER A 141 -6.35 14.69 12.44
CA SER A 141 -5.06 14.01 12.21
C SER A 141 -4.32 14.46 10.94
N GLU A 142 -4.75 15.57 10.34
CA GLU A 142 -4.18 16.17 9.12
C GLU A 142 -4.18 15.25 7.88
N LEU A 143 -5.04 14.24 7.85
CA LEU A 143 -5.18 13.32 6.72
C LEU A 143 -6.01 13.98 5.62
N ARG A 144 -5.45 14.05 4.42
CA ARG A 144 -6.03 14.77 3.26
C ARG A 144 -6.48 13.86 2.15
N GLY A 145 -5.80 12.75 1.92
CA GLY A 145 -6.13 11.76 0.90
C GLY A 145 -6.46 10.42 1.52
N ALA A 146 -7.33 9.64 0.87
CA ALA A 146 -7.51 8.24 1.20
C ALA A 146 -7.65 7.39 -0.06
N PHE A 147 -7.14 6.18 0.00
CA PHE A 147 -7.20 5.20 -1.07
C PHE A 147 -7.50 3.82 -0.49
N ALA A 148 -8.42 3.09 -1.10
CA ALA A 148 -8.77 1.77 -0.65
C ALA A 148 -9.00 0.82 -1.83
N PHE A 149 -8.73 -0.46 -1.62
CA PHE A 149 -8.92 -1.49 -2.63
C PHE A 149 -9.40 -2.81 -2.00
N PRO A 150 -10.18 -3.60 -2.74
CA PRO A 150 -10.79 -4.80 -2.19
C PRO A 150 -9.79 -5.94 -2.06
N ILE A 151 -10.08 -6.92 -1.23
CA ILE A 151 -9.48 -8.25 -1.29
C ILE A 151 -10.47 -9.14 -2.03
N LEU A 152 -10.09 -9.69 -3.17
CA LEU A 152 -11.03 -10.35 -4.09
C LEU A 152 -10.76 -11.84 -4.20
N LEU A 153 -11.83 -12.63 -4.08
CA LEU A 153 -11.86 -14.02 -4.50
C LEU A 153 -12.93 -14.21 -5.58
N GLY A 154 -12.49 -14.20 -6.84
CA GLY A 154 -13.40 -14.11 -7.98
C GLY A 154 -14.17 -12.80 -7.93
N LYS A 155 -15.50 -12.85 -7.86
CA LYS A 155 -16.37 -11.66 -7.74
C LYS A 155 -16.73 -11.30 -6.29
N LYS A 156 -16.23 -12.06 -5.31
CA LYS A 156 -16.54 -11.84 -3.89
C LYS A 156 -15.45 -10.99 -3.25
N THR A 157 -15.84 -9.90 -2.61
CA THR A 157 -14.97 -9.12 -1.73
C THR A 157 -14.90 -9.82 -0.36
N LEU A 158 -13.70 -10.15 0.10
CA LEU A 158 -13.42 -10.77 1.39
C LEU A 158 -13.08 -9.74 2.49
N GLY A 159 -12.58 -8.58 2.07
CA GLY A 159 -12.13 -7.49 2.92
C GLY A 159 -11.67 -6.32 2.07
N VAL A 160 -11.12 -5.29 2.71
CA VAL A 160 -10.68 -4.05 2.09
C VAL A 160 -9.41 -3.58 2.78
N PHE A 161 -8.40 -3.25 1.99
CA PHE A 161 -7.30 -2.44 2.48
C PHE A 161 -7.63 -0.96 2.30
N ASN A 162 -7.30 -0.15 3.31
CA ASN A 162 -7.62 1.27 3.34
C ASN A 162 -6.41 2.07 3.83
N PHE A 163 -5.97 3.06 3.06
CA PHE A 163 -4.74 3.83 3.28
C PHE A 163 -5.04 5.32 3.30
N PHE A 164 -4.27 6.07 4.08
CA PHE A 164 -4.42 7.52 4.20
C PHE A 164 -3.12 8.25 3.96
N SER A 165 -3.23 9.41 3.32
CA SER A 165 -2.12 10.32 3.06
C SER A 165 -2.40 11.72 3.62
N ARG A 166 -1.35 12.43 4.02
CA ARG A 166 -1.35 13.88 4.28
C ARG A 166 -1.27 14.69 2.98
N GLU A 167 -1.00 14.02 1.87
CA GLU A 167 -0.99 14.61 0.53
C GLU A 167 -2.27 14.28 -0.24
N ILE A 168 -2.52 15.07 -1.29
CA ILE A 168 -3.60 14.80 -2.23
C ILE A 168 -3.13 13.69 -3.19
N LEU A 169 -3.85 12.58 -3.22
CA LEU A 169 -3.49 11.42 -4.03
C LEU A 169 -3.89 11.61 -5.50
N GLN A 170 -2.96 11.27 -6.40
CA GLN A 170 -3.16 11.23 -7.85
C GLN A 170 -2.56 9.95 -8.45
N PRO A 171 -3.13 8.76 -8.14
CA PRO A 171 -2.65 7.51 -8.71
C PRO A 171 -2.87 7.50 -10.22
N ASP A 172 -1.86 7.03 -10.96
CA ASP A 172 -2.00 6.73 -12.38
C ASP A 172 -2.72 5.38 -12.60
N GLU A 173 -3.06 5.08 -13.85
CA GLU A 173 -3.77 3.86 -14.19
C GLU A 173 -2.97 2.59 -13.85
N LEU A 174 -1.64 2.64 -14.00
CA LEU A 174 -0.78 1.50 -13.76
C LEU A 174 -0.72 1.14 -12.27
N LEU A 175 -0.68 2.13 -11.39
CA LEU A 175 -0.77 1.95 -9.95
C LEU A 175 -2.12 1.33 -9.56
N LEU A 176 -3.22 1.76 -10.17
CA LEU A 176 -4.54 1.15 -9.94
C LEU A 176 -4.57 -0.33 -10.40
N GLN A 177 -4.00 -0.64 -11.57
CA GLN A 177 -3.89 -2.01 -12.07
C GLN A 177 -3.03 -2.90 -11.15
N MET A 178 -1.94 -2.36 -10.61
CA MET A 178 -1.11 -3.04 -9.61
C MET A 178 -1.95 -3.44 -8.39
N PHE A 179 -2.79 -2.54 -7.86
CA PHE A 179 -3.65 -2.86 -6.72
C PHE A 179 -4.72 -3.91 -7.05
N VAL A 180 -5.24 -3.95 -8.28
CA VAL A 180 -6.12 -5.05 -8.72
C VAL A 180 -5.38 -6.39 -8.69
N ALA A 181 -4.11 -6.43 -9.12
CA ALA A 181 -3.30 -7.65 -9.02
C ALA A 181 -3.06 -8.09 -7.56
N VAL A 182 -2.72 -7.14 -6.68
CA VAL A 182 -2.56 -7.39 -5.23
C VAL A 182 -3.87 -7.90 -4.62
N SER A 183 -5.00 -7.29 -4.96
CA SER A 183 -6.35 -7.66 -4.49
C SER A 183 -6.63 -9.15 -4.68
N ASN A 184 -6.30 -9.66 -5.88
CA ASN A 184 -6.50 -11.06 -6.24
C ASN A 184 -5.48 -11.97 -5.56
N HIS A 185 -4.21 -11.58 -5.48
CA HIS A 185 -3.17 -12.38 -4.85
C HIS A 185 -3.48 -12.62 -3.37
N VAL A 186 -3.85 -11.56 -2.64
CA VAL A 186 -4.24 -11.66 -1.23
C VAL A 186 -5.48 -12.53 -1.06
N GLY A 187 -6.48 -12.40 -1.95
CA GLY A 187 -7.68 -13.23 -1.87
C GLY A 187 -7.40 -14.73 -2.11
N GLN A 188 -6.48 -15.07 -3.01
CA GLN A 188 -6.04 -16.47 -3.19
C GLN A 188 -5.27 -16.99 -1.97
N PHE A 189 -4.45 -16.14 -1.34
CA PHE A 189 -3.78 -16.49 -0.09
C PHE A 189 -4.78 -16.82 1.02
N ILE A 190 -5.79 -15.97 1.25
CA ILE A 190 -6.83 -16.23 2.26
C ILE A 190 -7.59 -17.53 1.97
N LYS A 191 -7.86 -17.82 0.68
CA LYS A 191 -8.46 -19.10 0.29
C LYS A 191 -7.57 -20.28 0.67
N ARG A 192 -6.26 -20.20 0.37
CA ARG A 192 -5.28 -21.24 0.69
C ARG A 192 -5.21 -21.47 2.21
N GLU A 193 -5.07 -20.40 2.99
CA GLU A 193 -5.06 -20.43 4.46
C GLU A 193 -6.29 -21.17 5.01
N LYS A 194 -7.50 -20.84 4.53
CA LYS A 194 -8.74 -21.50 4.98
C LYS A 194 -8.77 -22.99 4.65
N ILE A 195 -8.30 -23.38 3.46
CA ILE A 195 -8.24 -24.80 3.06
C ILE A 195 -7.26 -25.55 3.96
N GLU A 196 -6.09 -24.99 4.21
CA GLU A 196 -5.07 -25.60 5.06
C GLU A 196 -5.50 -25.71 6.52
N SER A 197 -6.21 -24.71 7.05
CA SER A 197 -6.78 -24.77 8.41
C SER A 197 -7.81 -25.89 8.54
N ASN A 198 -8.71 -26.04 7.57
CA ASN A 198 -9.75 -27.09 7.58
C ASN A 198 -9.18 -28.51 7.42
N LEU A 199 -7.96 -28.66 6.90
CA LEU A 199 -7.28 -29.97 6.78
C LEU A 199 -6.50 -30.34 8.05
N ARG A 200 -6.24 -29.38 8.94
CA ARG A 200 -5.57 -29.59 10.23
C ARG A 200 -6.55 -29.92 11.37
N GLU A 201 -7.84 -29.66 11.17
CA GLU A 201 -8.96 -30.05 12.05
C GLU A 201 -9.46 -31.46 11.72
#